data_AF-A0A2P2GDJ8-F1
#
_entry.id   AF-A0A2P2GDJ8-F1
#
_cell.length_a   1.000
_cell.length_b   1.000
_cell.length_c   1.000
_cell.angle_alpha   90.00
_cell.angle_beta   90.00
_cell.angle_gamma   90.00
#
_symmetry.space_group_name_H-M   'P 1'
#
loop_
_entity.id
_entity.type
_entity.pdbx_description
1 polymer ?
#
loop_
_entity_poly.entity_id
_entity_poly.type
_entity_poly.pdbx_seq_one_letter_code
_entity_poly.pdbx_strand_id
1 'polypeptide(L)' 'MLDETLLDAPEALALADRRGLLRGAAEAGARVRTAARHAAEAGIADLRPEGRPRAVLVAGPGTAAAGV' A
#
# COMPACT_ATOMS: atom_id res chain seq x y z
N MET A 1 -2.57 -20.73 -15.73
CA MET A 1 -1.22 -20.25 -16.09
C MET A 1 -1.40 -18.85 -16.63
N LEU A 2 -0.53 -17.90 -16.25
CA LEU A 2 -0.57 -16.57 -16.84
C LEU A 2 -0.10 -16.68 -18.30
N ASP A 3 -0.53 -15.76 -19.15
CA ASP A 3 0.05 -15.67 -20.49
C ASP A 3 1.28 -14.77 -20.41
N GLU A 4 2.46 -15.38 -20.33
CA GLU A 4 3.71 -14.65 -20.16
C GLU A 4 4.04 -13.75 -21.37
N THR A 5 3.43 -13.98 -22.53
CA THR A 5 3.63 -13.13 -23.72
C THR A 5 3.17 -11.69 -23.50
N LEU A 6 2.26 -11.45 -22.54
CA LEU A 6 1.80 -10.12 -22.18
C LEU A 6 2.84 -9.29 -21.41
N LEU A 7 3.83 -9.92 -20.77
CA LEU A 7 4.81 -9.21 -19.96
C LEU A 7 5.73 -8.31 -20.79
N ASP A 8 5.97 -8.70 -22.05
CA ASP A 8 6.78 -7.94 -23.00
C ASP A 8 5.94 -6.97 -23.86
N ALA A 9 4.62 -6.90 -23.64
CA ALA A 9 3.68 -6.09 -24.41
C ALA A 9 2.90 -5.13 -23.47
N PRO A 10 3.48 -3.97 -23.10
CA PRO A 10 2.93 -3.06 -22.10
C PRO A 10 1.49 -2.60 -22.39
N GLU A 11 1.16 -2.32 -23.65
CA GLU A 11 -0.17 -1.88 -24.08
C GLU A 11 -1.20 -3.02 -23.91
N ALA A 12 -0.83 -4.24 -24.26
CA ALA A 12 -1.69 -5.42 -24.11
C ALA A 12 -1.88 -5.77 -22.63
N LEU A 13 -0.82 -5.64 -21.82
CA LEU A 13 -0.88 -5.83 -20.37
C LEU A 13 -1.78 -4.79 -19.69
N ALA A 14 -1.70 -3.53 -20.11
CA ALA A 14 -2.57 -2.46 -19.62
C ALA A 14 -4.05 -2.71 -19.96
N LEU A 15 -4.33 -3.21 -21.17
CA LEU A 15 -5.70 -3.57 -21.58
C LEU A 15 -6.25 -4.77 -20.78
N ALA A 16 -5.38 -5.74 -20.47
CA ALA A 16 -5.73 -6.90 -19.65
C ALA A 16 -6.01 -6.51 -18.18
N ASP A 17 -5.35 -5.47 -17.66
CA ASP A 17 -5.54 -4.94 -16.31
C ASP A 17 -6.78 -4.05 -16.19
N ARG A 18 -7.96 -4.62 -16.45
CA ARG A 18 -9.26 -3.91 -16.45
C ARG A 18 -9.61 -3.20 -15.14
N ARG A 19 -8.92 -3.52 -14.04
CA ARG A 19 -9.15 -2.95 -12.71
C ARG A 19 -7.98 -2.08 -12.22
N GLY A 20 -6.93 -1.89 -13.02
CA GLY A 20 -5.76 -1.10 -12.65
C GLY A 20 -4.96 -1.68 -11.47
N LEU A 21 -5.07 -2.98 -11.22
CA LEU A 21 -4.47 -3.65 -10.07
C LEU A 21 -2.96 -3.85 -10.23
N LEU A 22 -2.48 -4.09 -11.45
CA LEU A 22 -1.06 -4.35 -11.71
C LEU A 22 -0.22 -3.11 -11.40
N ARG A 23 -0.70 -1.93 -11.80
CA ARG A 23 -0.05 -0.68 -11.45
C ARG A 23 -0.01 -0.45 -9.94
N GLY A 24 -1.13 -0.68 -9.26
CA GLY A 24 -1.20 -0.56 -7.80
C GLY A 24 -0.22 -1.49 -7.09
N ALA A 25 -0.13 -2.74 -7.56
CA ALA A 25 0.80 -3.74 -7.03
C ALA A 25 2.27 -3.36 -7.30
N ALA A 26 2.59 -2.90 -8.52
CA ALA A 26 3.94 -2.45 -8.87
C ALA A 26 4.41 -1.28 -8.01
N GLU A 27 3.52 -0.35 -7.67
CA GLU A 27 3.85 0.81 -6.83
C GLU A 27 3.87 0.50 -5.32
N ALA A 28 3.28 -0.62 -4.88
CA ALA A 28 3.09 -0.93 -3.46
C ALA A 28 4.39 -0.92 -2.65
N GLY A 29 5.48 -1.48 -3.19
CA GLY A 29 6.77 -1.51 -2.50
C GLY A 29 7.35 -0.13 -2.25
N ALA A 30 7.23 0.79 -3.21
CA ALA A 30 7.67 2.18 -3.04
C ALA A 30 6.81 2.90 -2.00
N ARG A 31 5.49 2.68 -2.00
CA ARG A 31 4.58 3.26 -1.01
C ARG A 31 4.90 2.79 0.41
N VAL A 32 5.17 1.50 0.61
CA VAL A 32 5.54 0.95 1.93
C VAL A 32 6.83 1.59 2.44
N ARG A 33 7.88 1.70 1.61
CA ARG A 33 9.14 2.34 2.02
C ARG A 33 8.95 3.81 2.38
N THR A 34 8.15 4.54 1.61
CA THR A 34 7.81 5.94 1.90
C THR A 34 7.03 6.07 3.22
N ALA A 35 6.02 5.21 3.44
CA ALA A 35 5.24 5.21 4.67
C ALA A 35 6.12 4.89 5.89
N ALA A 36 7.01 3.91 5.80
CA ALA A 36 7.96 3.57 6.86
C ALA A 36 8.89 4.75 7.19
N ARG A 37 9.41 5.43 6.16
CA ARG A 37 10.23 6.64 6.36
C ARG A 37 9.44 7.76 7.05
N HIS A 38 8.22 8.05 6.59
CA HIS A 38 7.38 9.07 7.24
C HIS A 38 7.01 8.71 8.67
N ALA A 39 6.78 7.43 8.98
CA ALA A 39 6.50 6.98 10.34
C ALA A 39 7.71 7.19 11.28
N ALA A 40 8.93 7.00 10.77
CA ALA A 40 10.15 7.31 11.50
C ALA A 40 10.31 8.82 11.71
N GLU A 41 10.12 9.62 10.65
CA GLU A 41 10.18 11.10 10.73
C GLU A 41 9.13 11.67 11.70
N ALA A 42 7.95 11.05 11.79
CA ALA A 42 6.89 11.43 12.72
C ALA A 42 7.10 10.91 14.16
N GLY A 43 8.19 10.18 14.44
CA GLY A 43 8.51 9.67 15.77
C GLY A 43 7.53 8.62 16.30
N ILE A 44 6.83 7.90 15.42
CA ILE A 44 5.81 6.90 15.83
C ILE A 44 6.44 5.80 16.71
N ALA A 45 7.69 5.43 16.44
CA ALA A 45 8.43 4.45 17.24
C ALA A 45 8.83 4.98 18.64
N ASP A 46 8.86 6.29 18.82
CA ASP A 46 9.31 6.95 20.05
C ASP A 46 8.15 7.31 20.99
N LEU A 47 6.91 7.05 20.58
CA LEU A 47 5.73 7.31 21.40
C LEU A 47 5.86 6.62 22.76
N ARG A 48 5.62 7.39 23.82
CA ARG A 48 5.56 6.94 25.21
C ARG A 48 4.16 7.22 25.77
N PRO A 49 3.15 6.46 25.34
CA PRO A 49 1.78 6.69 25.80
C PRO A 49 1.67 6.38 27.30
N GLU A 50 0.93 7.22 28.01
CA GLU A 50 0.56 6.93 29.39
C GLU A 50 -0.40 5.74 29.45
N GLY A 51 -0.24 4.89 30.46
CA GLY A 51 -1.06 3.69 30.64
C GLY A 51 -0.75 2.56 29.64
N ARG A 52 -1.78 1.89 29.13
CA ARG A 52 -1.65 0.74 28.22
C ARG A 52 -2.70 0.82 27.10
N PRO A 53 -2.48 1.63 26.05
CA PRO A 53 -3.38 1.66 24.92
C PRO A 53 -3.52 0.25 24.31
N ARG A 54 -4.76 -0.20 24.15
CA ARG A 54 -5.09 -1.55 23.63
C ARG A 54 -5.74 -1.53 22.25
N ALA A 55 -5.85 -0.35 21.66
CA ALA A 55 -6.46 -0.14 20.35
C ALA A 55 -5.78 1.01 19.61
N VAL A 56 -5.86 0.96 18.29
CA VAL A 56 -5.46 2.03 17.36
C VAL A 56 -6.69 2.38 16.52
N LEU A 57 -7.04 3.66 16.44
CA LEU A 57 -8.10 4.15 15.56
C LEU A 57 -7.49 4.57 14.23
N VAL A 58 -7.88 3.90 13.15
CA VAL A 58 -7.53 4.30 11.79
C VAL A 58 -8.78 4.91 11.15
N ALA A 59 -8.73 6.22 10.88
CA ALA A 59 -9.83 6.94 10.26
C ALA A 59 -9.47 7.32 8.82
N GLY A 60 -10.33 6.95 7.86
CA GLY A 60 -10.14 7.24 6.45
C GLY A 60 -11.36 6.82 5.62
N PRO A 61 -11.47 7.27 4.36
CA PRO A 61 -12.56 6.85 3.49
C PRO A 61 -12.29 5.47 2.87
N GLY A 62 -13.34 4.70 2.60
CA GLY A 62 -13.27 3.47 1.81
C GLY A 62 -12.33 2.41 2.41
N THR A 63 -11.51 1.79 1.56
CA THR A 63 -10.58 0.71 1.99
C THR A 63 -9.47 1.21 2.91
N ALA A 64 -9.17 2.51 2.89
CA ALA A 64 -8.16 3.11 3.77
C ALA A 64 -8.48 2.91 5.26
N ALA A 65 -9.76 2.96 5.66
CA ALA A 65 -10.16 2.68 7.05
C ALA A 65 -10.02 1.20 7.42
N ALA A 66 -10.10 0.30 6.45
CA ALA A 66 -9.94 -1.14 6.66
C ALA A 66 -8.47 -1.58 6.71
N GLY A 67 -7.52 -0.67 6.40
CA GLY A 67 -6.09 -0.99 6.37
C GLY A 67 -5.69 -1.93 5.23
N VAL A 68 -6.50 -1.99 4.16
CA VAL A 68 -6.32 -2.82 2.96
C VAL A 68 -6.22 -1.99 1.68
#